data_AF-A0A453FRR7-F1
#
_entry.id   AF-A0A453FRR7-F1
#
_cell.length_a   1.000
_cell.length_b   1.000
_cell.length_c   1.000
_cell.angle_alpha   90.00
_cell.angle_beta   90.00
_cell.angle_gamma   90.00
#
_symmetry.space_group_name_H-M   'P 1'
#
loop_
_entity.id
_entity.type
_entity.pdbx_description
1 polymer ?
#
loop_
_entity_poly.entity_id
_entity_poly.type
_entity_poly.pdbx_seq_one_letter_code
_entity_poly.pdbx_strand_id
1 'polypeptide(L)'
;MADATNEQQKTLRSFPQRSRNCYTLPSATGKKFLVRALFTYGDYDGLNSTMSGSLFRFGLHIGVNFWEAVNLTNSDPSNTIWKEVLTVAPGNNLSVCLINFGTGTPFVSSLELRPLQDVMYPFVNSSVSISYFIRIRFGNMTTNLITR
;
A
#
# COMPACT_ATOMS: atom_id res chain seq x y z
N MET A 1 -3.86 17.77 -2.63
CA MET A 1 -5.06 16.99 -2.98
C MET A 1 -6.27 17.58 -2.27
N ALA A 2 -6.92 18.60 -2.86
CA ALA A 2 -8.01 19.32 -2.20
C ALA A 2 -9.32 18.50 -2.09
N ASP A 3 -9.47 17.47 -2.92
CA ASP A 3 -10.68 16.61 -3.00
C ASP A 3 -10.45 15.19 -2.43
N ALA A 4 -9.45 15.03 -1.57
CA ALA A 4 -9.19 13.74 -0.93
C ALA A 4 -10.30 13.38 0.06
N THR A 5 -10.86 12.17 -0.06
CA THR A 5 -11.94 11.67 0.83
C THR A 5 -11.48 11.39 2.25
N ASN A 6 -10.16 11.38 2.52
CA ASN A 6 -9.61 11.22 3.85
C ASN A 6 -8.40 12.12 4.13
N GLU A 7 -8.24 12.56 5.39
CA GLU A 7 -7.09 13.37 5.82
C GLU A 7 -5.74 12.70 5.49
N GLN A 8 -5.66 11.38 5.65
CA GLN A 8 -4.45 10.60 5.37
C GLN A 8 -4.04 10.58 3.88
N GLN A 9 -4.93 11.00 2.98
CA GLN A 9 -4.70 11.07 1.54
C GLN A 9 -4.37 12.49 1.07
N LYS A 10 -4.40 13.50 1.95
CA LYS A 10 -4.13 14.90 1.56
C LYS A 10 -2.65 15.19 1.30
N THR A 11 -1.77 14.38 1.88
CA THR A 11 -0.32 14.52 1.78
C THR A 11 0.32 13.20 1.37
N LEU A 12 1.54 13.27 0.85
CA LEU A 12 2.35 12.10 0.52
C LEU A 12 3.83 12.38 0.77
N ARG A 13 4.62 11.31 0.79
CA ARG A 13 6.09 11.37 0.70
C ARG A 13 6.54 10.69 -0.59
N SER A 14 7.31 11.40 -1.39
CA SER A 14 7.92 10.90 -2.64
C SER A 14 9.40 10.55 -2.47
N PHE A 15 9.91 9.67 -3.33
CA PHE A 15 11.27 9.15 -3.27
C PHE A 15 11.98 9.19 -4.63
N PRO A 16 12.41 10.38 -5.11
CA PRO A 16 12.94 10.54 -6.47
C PRO A 16 14.33 9.96 -6.69
N GLN A 17 15.18 9.90 -5.65
CA GLN A 17 16.62 9.64 -5.83
C GLN A 17 17.04 8.18 -5.59
N ARG A 18 16.31 7.44 -4.74
CA ARG A 18 16.74 6.12 -4.26
C ARG A 18 16.00 5.01 -5.00
N SER A 19 16.74 3.97 -5.37
CA SER A 19 16.16 2.77 -5.98
C SER A 19 15.29 1.97 -5.00
N ARG A 20 15.55 2.08 -3.70
CA ARG A 20 14.83 1.38 -2.63
C ARG A 20 14.69 2.27 -1.40
N ASN A 21 13.46 2.39 -0.92
CA ASN A 21 13.11 3.20 0.25
C ASN A 21 12.26 2.35 1.20
N CYS A 22 12.68 2.19 2.44
CA CYS A 22 12.02 1.28 3.39
C CYS A 22 11.58 2.03 4.65
N TYR A 23 10.36 1.75 5.09
CA TYR A 23 9.88 2.07 6.42
C TYR A 23 10.10 0.88 7.33
N THR A 24 10.64 1.13 8.52
CA THR A 24 10.74 0.13 9.58
C THR A 24 9.60 0.36 10.56
N LEU A 25 8.68 -0.59 10.63
CA LEU A 25 7.51 -0.54 11.50
C LEU A 25 7.74 -1.50 12.68
N PRO A 26 7.55 -1.06 13.94
CA PRO A 26 7.62 -1.95 15.09
C PRO A 26 6.59 -3.09 14.97
N SER A 27 7.03 -4.31 15.21
CA SER A 27 6.21 -5.52 15.13
C SER A 27 6.53 -6.48 16.28
N ALA A 28 5.81 -7.59 16.34
CA ALA A 28 6.07 -8.67 17.28
C ALA A 28 6.31 -9.97 16.53
N THR A 29 7.45 -10.60 16.76
CA THR A 29 7.86 -11.84 16.08
C THR A 29 6.75 -12.88 16.14
N GLY A 30 6.42 -13.48 15.00
CA GLY A 30 5.37 -14.51 14.90
C GLY A 30 3.93 -14.00 14.92
N LYS A 31 3.69 -12.70 15.18
CA LYS A 31 2.34 -12.12 15.09
C LYS A 31 1.93 -11.84 13.65
N LYS A 32 0.65 -12.01 13.39
CA LYS A 32 0.01 -11.70 12.10
C LYS A 32 -0.33 -10.23 12.02
N PHE A 33 -0.05 -9.63 10.88
CA PHE A 33 -0.35 -8.24 10.61
C PHE A 33 -1.05 -8.08 9.26
N LEU A 34 -1.96 -7.11 9.23
CA LEU A 34 -2.46 -6.50 8.00
C LEU A 34 -1.64 -5.25 7.74
N VAL A 35 -0.90 -5.24 6.64
CA VAL A 35 -0.22 -4.05 6.11
C VAL A 35 -1.14 -3.42 5.08
N ARG A 36 -1.40 -2.12 5.19
CA ARG A 36 -2.12 -1.34 4.17
C ARG A 36 -1.28 -0.17 3.70
N ALA A 37 -1.24 0.05 2.39
CA ALA A 37 -0.60 1.20 1.79
C ALA A 37 -1.57 1.93 0.87
N LEU A 38 -1.63 3.25 0.98
CA LEU A 38 -2.44 4.13 0.14
C LEU A 38 -1.55 5.02 -0.73
N PHE A 39 -1.98 5.19 -1.98
CA PHE A 39 -1.30 5.94 -3.01
C PHE A 39 -2.31 6.86 -3.71
N THR A 40 -2.35 8.12 -3.29
CA THR A 40 -3.09 9.19 -3.97
C THR A 40 -2.05 10.09 -4.63
N TYR A 41 -1.98 10.08 -5.97
CA TYR A 41 -0.94 10.82 -6.71
C TYR A 41 -1.15 12.32 -6.60
N GLY A 42 -2.37 12.79 -6.88
CA GLY A 42 -2.78 14.18 -6.69
C GLY A 42 -1.97 15.20 -7.46
N ASP A 43 -1.32 14.79 -8.56
CA ASP A 43 -0.41 15.62 -9.36
C ASP A 43 0.66 16.33 -8.52
N TYR A 44 1.23 15.61 -7.55
CA TYR A 44 2.15 16.22 -6.57
C TYR A 44 3.43 16.81 -7.18
N ASP A 45 3.81 16.36 -8.38
CA ASP A 45 4.98 16.84 -9.12
C ASP A 45 4.62 17.95 -10.14
N GLY A 46 3.32 18.22 -10.36
CA GLY A 46 2.82 19.22 -11.32
C GLY A 46 3.08 18.85 -12.78
N LEU A 47 3.36 17.58 -13.07
CA LEU A 47 3.72 17.09 -14.41
C LEU A 47 2.63 16.23 -15.05
N ASN A 48 1.59 15.88 -14.28
CA ASN A 48 0.54 14.95 -14.68
C ASN A 48 1.12 13.63 -15.24
N SER A 49 2.20 13.16 -14.61
CA SER A 49 3.03 12.03 -15.01
C SER A 49 2.21 10.74 -15.21
N THR A 50 1.16 10.53 -14.41
CA THR A 50 0.27 9.35 -14.51
C THR A 50 -0.56 9.33 -15.80
N MET A 51 -0.83 10.48 -16.40
CA MET A 51 -1.63 10.63 -17.64
C MET A 51 -0.78 10.94 -18.88
N SER A 52 0.55 10.95 -18.75
CA SER A 52 1.49 11.27 -19.83
C SER A 52 1.58 10.22 -20.96
N GLY A 53 0.89 9.08 -20.83
CA GLY A 53 1.00 7.93 -21.72
C GLY A 53 2.22 7.03 -21.44
N SER A 54 3.16 7.48 -20.61
CA SER A 54 4.29 6.66 -20.16
C SER A 54 3.89 5.71 -19.03
N LEU A 55 4.66 4.63 -18.85
CA LEU A 55 4.49 3.78 -17.67
C LEU A 55 4.73 4.60 -16.40
N PHE A 56 3.96 4.36 -15.34
CA PHE A 56 4.19 4.91 -14.00
C PHE A 56 4.01 3.77 -13.01
N ARG A 57 5.10 3.06 -12.71
CA ARG A 57 5.07 1.86 -11.87
C ARG A 57 6.23 1.81 -10.89
N PHE A 58 5.95 1.25 -9.72
CA PHE A 58 6.96 0.95 -8.70
C PHE A 58 6.53 -0.25 -7.87
N GLY A 59 7.49 -0.93 -7.24
CA GLY A 59 7.26 -2.17 -6.48
C GLY A 59 7.05 -1.93 -5.00
N LEU A 60 6.29 -2.82 -4.37
CA LEU A 60 6.15 -2.95 -2.92
C LEU A 60 6.76 -4.27 -2.47
N HIS A 61 7.51 -4.23 -1.39
CA HIS A 61 8.12 -5.40 -0.77
C HIS A 61 7.88 -5.41 0.74
N ILE A 62 7.72 -6.61 1.30
CA ILE A 62 7.81 -6.87 2.74
C ILE A 62 9.18 -7.51 3.01
N GLY A 63 10.07 -6.77 3.65
CA GLY A 63 11.48 -7.13 3.73
C GLY A 63 12.04 -7.27 2.32
N VAL A 64 12.61 -8.44 2.00
CA VAL A 64 13.12 -8.74 0.64
C VAL A 64 12.05 -9.29 -0.30
N ASN A 65 10.91 -9.75 0.23
CA ASN A 65 9.89 -10.46 -0.53
C ASN A 65 9.03 -9.49 -1.33
N PHE A 66 8.80 -9.78 -2.60
CA PHE A 66 7.88 -9.02 -3.44
C PHE A 66 6.46 -9.17 -2.91
N TRP A 67 5.78 -8.03 -2.74
CA TRP A 67 4.38 -8.00 -2.35
C TRP A 67 3.51 -7.72 -3.58
N GLU A 68 3.66 -6.55 -4.21
CA GLU A 68 2.87 -6.17 -5.39
C GLU A 68 3.48 -4.96 -6.12
N ALA A 69 3.08 -4.72 -7.36
CA ALA A 69 3.39 -3.47 -8.05
C ALA A 69 2.24 -2.46 -7.91
N VAL A 70 2.59 -1.20 -7.66
CA VAL A 70 1.68 -0.06 -7.85
C VAL A 70 1.78 0.37 -9.31
N ASN A 71 0.64 0.48 -9.98
CA ASN A 71 0.54 0.90 -11.36
C ASN A 71 -0.44 2.05 -11.49
N LEU A 72 0.07 3.22 -11.83
CA LEU A 72 -0.70 4.46 -12.01
C LEU A 72 -0.72 4.90 -13.48
N THR A 73 -0.25 4.06 -14.41
CA THR A 73 -0.30 4.37 -15.85
C THR A 73 -1.73 4.64 -16.30
N ASN A 74 -1.94 5.79 -16.93
CA ASN A 74 -3.23 6.29 -17.39
C ASN A 74 -4.28 6.33 -16.27
N SER A 75 -3.86 6.62 -15.04
CA SER A 75 -4.75 6.77 -13.89
C SER A 75 -5.01 8.25 -13.61
N ASP A 76 -6.28 8.59 -13.41
CA ASP A 76 -6.69 9.93 -12.98
C ASP A 76 -5.90 10.35 -11.72
N PRO A 77 -5.31 11.54 -11.66
CA PRO A 77 -4.54 11.99 -10.51
C PRO A 77 -5.29 12.00 -9.19
N SER A 78 -6.62 12.14 -9.21
CA SER A 78 -7.46 12.09 -8.01
C SER A 78 -7.70 10.66 -7.49
N ASN A 79 -7.47 9.64 -8.32
CA ASN A 79 -7.68 8.26 -7.93
C ASN A 79 -6.72 7.86 -6.80
N THR A 80 -7.27 7.09 -5.87
CA THR A 80 -6.50 6.48 -4.80
C THR A 80 -6.39 4.99 -5.03
N ILE A 81 -5.15 4.49 -5.12
CA ILE A 81 -4.86 3.06 -5.12
C ILE A 81 -4.59 2.63 -3.68
N TRP A 82 -5.26 1.58 -3.23
CA TRP A 82 -4.92 0.90 -1.98
C TRP A 82 -4.37 -0.49 -2.27
N LYS A 83 -3.41 -0.91 -1.46
CA LYS A 83 -2.85 -2.26 -1.46
C LYS A 83 -2.91 -2.80 -0.04
N GLU A 84 -3.32 -4.05 0.12
CA GLU A 84 -3.23 -4.75 1.42
C GLU A 84 -2.46 -6.08 1.30
N VAL A 85 -1.75 -6.45 2.37
CA VAL A 85 -1.16 -7.79 2.53
C VAL A 85 -1.30 -8.28 3.96
N LEU A 86 -1.65 -9.56 4.10
CA LEU A 86 -1.59 -10.30 5.35
C LEU A 86 -0.24 -11.03 5.42
N THR A 87 0.51 -10.82 6.49
CA THR A 87 1.83 -11.43 6.66
C THR A 87 2.14 -11.71 8.12
N VAL A 88 3.10 -12.60 8.37
CA VAL A 88 3.65 -12.85 9.72
C VAL A 88 4.94 -12.05 9.88
N ALA A 89 5.05 -11.32 10.99
CA ALA A 89 6.26 -10.57 11.28
C ALA A 89 7.45 -11.53 11.54
N PRO A 90 8.55 -11.41 10.78
CA PRO A 90 9.73 -12.27 10.95
C PRO A 90 10.56 -11.90 12.19
N GLY A 91 10.27 -10.76 12.82
CA GLY A 91 11.01 -10.22 13.95
C GLY A 91 10.25 -9.09 14.65
N ASN A 92 10.97 -8.33 15.47
CA ASN A 92 10.44 -7.16 16.18
C ASN A 92 10.28 -5.92 15.29
N ASN A 93 10.72 -6.00 14.04
CA ASN A 93 10.59 -4.95 13.04
C ASN A 93 10.14 -5.57 11.71
N LEU A 94 9.13 -4.96 11.08
CA LEU A 94 8.67 -5.28 9.74
C LEU A 94 9.05 -4.14 8.81
N SER A 95 9.79 -4.47 7.75
CA SER A 95 10.18 -3.48 6.74
C SER A 95 9.20 -3.48 5.58
N VAL A 96 8.63 -2.33 5.24
CA VAL A 96 7.83 -2.13 4.02
C VAL A 96 8.62 -1.23 3.09
N CYS A 97 8.97 -1.76 1.91
CA CYS A 97 9.86 -1.08 0.97
C CYS A 97 9.15 -0.73 -0.34
N LEU A 98 9.42 0.47 -0.84
CA LEU A 98 9.06 0.93 -2.16
C LEU A 98 10.29 0.84 -3.07
N ILE A 99 10.15 0.15 -4.20
CA ILE A 99 11.21 -0.12 -5.17
C ILE A 99 10.96 0.68 -6.44
N ASN A 100 11.90 1.54 -6.82
CA ASN A 100 11.82 2.30 -8.04
C ASN A 100 12.12 1.40 -9.24
N PHE A 101 11.17 1.29 -10.19
CA PHE A 101 11.36 0.56 -11.44
C PHE A 101 11.94 1.42 -12.56
N GLY A 102 12.21 2.71 -12.31
CA GLY A 102 12.66 3.67 -13.32
C GLY A 102 11.55 4.18 -14.23
N THR A 103 10.30 3.80 -13.98
CA THR A 103 9.13 4.26 -14.76
C THR A 103 8.28 5.27 -14.01
N GLY A 104 8.53 5.52 -12.73
CA GLY A 104 7.82 6.55 -11.99
C GLY A 104 8.44 6.74 -10.62
N THR A 105 8.31 7.93 -10.05
CA THR A 105 8.83 8.21 -8.72
C THR A 105 7.96 7.50 -7.67
N PRO A 106 8.49 6.55 -6.89
CA PRO A 106 7.72 5.92 -5.82
C PRO A 106 7.29 6.95 -4.79
N PHE A 107 6.07 6.80 -4.28
CA PHE A 107 5.54 7.63 -3.21
C PHE A 107 4.60 6.82 -2.33
N VAL A 108 4.26 7.34 -1.16
CA VAL A 108 3.23 6.76 -0.28
C VAL A 108 2.47 7.89 0.42
N SER A 109 1.13 7.77 0.48
CA SER A 109 0.26 8.72 1.19
C SER A 109 0.03 8.25 2.63
N SER A 110 -0.29 6.97 2.82
CA SER A 110 -0.48 6.36 4.13
C SER A 110 0.10 4.95 4.16
N LEU A 111 0.65 4.57 5.31
CA LEU A 111 1.15 3.22 5.59
C LEU A 111 0.66 2.80 6.97
N GLU A 112 -0.15 1.76 7.03
CA GLU A 112 -0.74 1.24 8.26
C GLU A 112 -0.24 -0.19 8.53
N LEU A 113 0.07 -0.47 9.80
CA LEU A 113 0.34 -1.81 10.31
C LEU A 113 -0.68 -2.13 11.40
N ARG A 114 -1.59 -3.07 11.13
CA ARG A 114 -2.65 -3.47 12.07
C ARG A 114 -2.40 -4.89 12.56
N PRO A 115 -2.25 -5.13 13.88
CA PRO A 115 -2.14 -6.48 14.41
C PRO A 115 -3.45 -7.25 14.19
N LEU A 116 -3.34 -8.54 13.93
CA LEU A 116 -4.47 -9.46 13.78
C LEU A 116 -4.48 -10.47 14.91
N GLN A 117 -5.67 -11.00 15.21
CA GLN A 117 -5.78 -12.10 16.17
C GLN A 117 -5.22 -13.38 15.54
N ASP A 118 -4.58 -14.23 16.37
CA ASP A 118 -3.88 -15.42 15.90
C ASP A 118 -4.81 -16.41 15.16
N VAL A 119 -6.08 -16.47 15.56
CA VAL A 119 -7.13 -17.30 14.96
C VAL A 119 -7.57 -16.82 13.57
N MET A 120 -7.33 -15.55 13.21
CA MET A 120 -7.69 -15.03 11.89
C MET A 120 -6.71 -15.55 10.84
N TYR A 121 -7.25 -15.94 9.68
CA TYR A 121 -6.47 -16.40 8.53
C TYR A 121 -5.45 -17.51 8.92
N PRO A 122 -5.92 -18.71 9.32
CA PRO A 122 -5.05 -19.77 9.87
C PRO A 122 -3.98 -20.26 8.89
N PHE A 123 -4.16 -20.04 7.59
CA PHE A 123 -3.26 -20.43 6.53
C PHE A 123 -2.10 -19.44 6.28
N VAL A 124 -2.15 -18.23 6.88
CA VAL A 124 -1.04 -17.27 6.87
C VAL A 124 0.03 -17.72 7.87
N ASN A 125 1.26 -17.88 7.40
CA ASN A 125 2.42 -18.29 8.20
C ASN A 125 3.69 -17.56 7.73
N SER A 126 4.85 -17.87 8.32
CA SER A 126 6.13 -17.21 7.99
C SER A 126 6.56 -17.35 6.53
N SER A 127 6.08 -18.38 5.83
CA SER A 127 6.39 -18.66 4.42
C SER A 127 5.26 -18.24 3.47
N VAL A 128 4.09 -17.86 3.98
CA VAL A 128 2.89 -17.57 3.19
C VAL A 128 2.30 -16.24 3.60
N SER A 129 2.35 -15.27 2.67
CA SER A 129 1.63 -14.00 2.76
C SER A 129 0.54 -13.93 1.70
N ILE A 130 -0.51 -13.13 1.96
CA ILE A 130 -1.66 -13.02 1.06
C ILE A 130 -1.87 -11.56 0.69
N SER A 131 -1.74 -11.25 -0.60
CA SER A 131 -2.13 -9.95 -1.13
C SER A 131 -3.65 -9.88 -1.31
N TYR A 132 -4.21 -8.71 -1.01
CA TYR A 132 -5.63 -8.46 -1.21
C TYR A 132 -6.00 -8.51 -2.70
N PHE A 133 -7.05 -9.27 -3.00
CA PHE A 133 -7.67 -9.28 -4.33
C PHE A 133 -9.03 -8.57 -4.31
N ILE A 134 -9.96 -9.06 -3.48
CA ILE A 134 -11.29 -8.47 -3.32
C ILE A 134 -11.86 -8.80 -1.93
N ARG A 135 -12.70 -7.91 -1.40
CA ARG A 135 -13.54 -8.14 -0.20
C ARG A 135 -14.94 -7.68 -0.53
N ILE A 136 -15.86 -8.62 -0.59
CA ILE A 136 -17.27 -8.37 -0.91
C ILE A 136 -18.08 -8.55 0.35
N ARG A 137 -18.98 -7.60 0.62
CA ARG A 137 -20.03 -7.75 1.63
C ARG A 137 -21.31 -8.14 0.92
N PHE A 138 -21.88 -9.29 1.28
CA PHE A 138 -23.18 -9.73 0.78
C PHE A 138 -24.32 -9.20 1.68
N GLY A 139 -25.48 -8.91 1.10
CA GLY A 139 -26.68 -8.42 1.81
C GLY A 139 -27.11 -7.00 1.40
N ASN A 140 -28.33 -6.61 1.80
CA ASN A 140 -28.91 -5.31 1.48
C ASN A 140 -28.55 -4.28 2.58
N MET A 141 -27.84 -3.21 2.22
CA MET A 141 -27.45 -2.14 3.15
C MET A 141 -27.74 -0.78 2.50
N THR A 142 -28.41 0.10 3.24
CA THR A 142 -28.73 1.47 2.82
C THR A 142 -27.56 2.47 2.98
N THR A 143 -26.40 2.02 3.45
CA THR A 143 -25.23 2.88 3.70
C THR A 143 -23.93 2.27 3.18
N ASN A 144 -23.18 3.05 2.40
CA ASN A 144 -21.91 2.66 1.73
C ASN A 144 -20.67 2.72 2.64
N LEU A 145 -20.84 2.76 3.97
CA LEU A 145 -19.71 2.87 4.90
C LEU A 145 -19.29 1.49 5.38
N ILE A 146 -18.07 1.08 4.99
CA ILE A 146 -17.33 0.07 5.72
C ILE A 146 -16.80 0.78 6.98
N THR A 147 -17.33 0.44 8.15
CA THR A 147 -16.80 0.89 9.44
C THR A 147 -15.28 0.58 9.51
N ARG A 148 -14.49 1.63 9.76
CA ARG A 148 -13.02 1.68 9.77
C ARG A 148 -12.37 0.98 10.96
#